data_AF-A0A1G5UIT4-F1
#
_entry.id   AF-A0A1G5UIT4-F1
#
_cell.length_a   1.000
_cell.length_b   1.000
_cell.length_c   1.000
_cell.angle_alpha   90.00
_cell.angle_beta   90.00
_cell.angle_gamma   90.00
#
_symmetry.space_group_name_H-M   'P 1'
#
loop_
_entity.id
_entity.type
_entity.pdbx_description
1 polymer ?
#
loop_
_entity_poly.entity_id
_entity_poly.type
_entity_poly.pdbx_seq_one_letter_code
_entity_poly.pdbx_strand_id
1 'polypeptide(L)'
;MPLFFFHLRTPDGLDPDEDGLVLADLETAYLQACASIPDMAAELMHTGHSPMPYSFVIADAAGETLMEVPFGERLRNPRRLARPNQHARARRLSSEIAEAIGAARETLQHSREILARARREP
;
A
#
# COMPACT_ATOMS: atom_id res chain seq x y z
N MET A 1 1.11 -17.23 -13.60
CA MET A 1 1.67 -16.94 -12.26
C MET A 1 0.61 -16.18 -11.49
N PRO A 2 0.25 -16.62 -10.27
CA PRO A 2 -0.79 -15.99 -9.46
C PRO A 2 -0.44 -14.55 -9.05
N LEU A 3 -1.47 -13.71 -8.91
CA LEU A 3 -1.38 -12.35 -8.40
C LEU A 3 -1.76 -12.37 -6.91
N PHE A 4 -0.92 -11.75 -6.09
CA PHE A 4 -1.16 -11.61 -4.65
C PHE A 4 -1.15 -10.14 -4.25
N PHE A 5 -2.01 -9.75 -3.33
CA PHE A 5 -2.09 -8.40 -2.79
C PHE A 5 -1.58 -8.36 -1.35
N PHE A 6 -0.91 -7.27 -0.98
CA PHE A 6 -0.30 -7.09 0.35
C PHE A 6 -0.94 -5.91 1.08
N HIS A 7 -2.19 -6.10 1.52
CA HIS A 7 -2.93 -5.08 2.26
C HIS A 7 -2.29 -4.85 3.63
N LEU A 8 -2.24 -3.59 4.06
CA LEU A 8 -1.69 -3.23 5.36
C LEU A 8 -2.84 -3.10 6.36
N ARG A 9 -2.88 -3.99 7.35
CA ARG A 9 -3.76 -3.82 8.50
C ARG A 9 -3.11 -2.84 9.47
N THR A 10 -3.83 -1.78 9.75
CA THR A 10 -3.48 -0.75 10.72
C THR A 10 -4.41 -0.87 11.94
N PRO A 11 -4.12 -0.17 13.05
CA PRO A 11 -5.05 -0.08 14.18
C PRO A 11 -6.42 0.49 13.80
N ASP A 12 -6.45 1.34 12.77
CA ASP A 12 -7.63 2.11 12.36
C ASP A 12 -8.42 1.43 11.23
N GLY A 13 -7.87 0.39 10.59
CA GLY A 13 -8.54 -0.29 9.48
C GLY A 13 -7.63 -1.16 8.62
N LEU A 14 -8.13 -1.49 7.43
CA LEU A 14 -7.37 -2.20 6.40
C LEU A 14 -7.09 -1.21 5.26
N ASP A 15 -5.81 -1.00 4.97
CA ASP A 15 -5.35 -0.21 3.84
C ASP A 15 -5.07 -1.15 2.66
N PRO A 16 -5.90 -1.13 1.60
CA PRO A 16 -5.76 -2.04 0.47
C PRO A 16 -4.52 -1.73 -0.36
N ASP A 17 -4.07 -2.77 -1.06
CA ASP A 17 -2.95 -2.73 -1.99
C ASP A 17 -3.56 -2.94 -3.36
N GLU A 18 -3.46 -1.95 -4.24
CA GLU A 18 -4.12 -1.98 -5.55
C GLU A 18 -3.21 -2.55 -6.66
N ASP A 19 -1.89 -2.50 -6.44
CA ASP A 19 -0.91 -2.94 -7.43
C ASP A 19 -0.71 -4.45 -7.40
N GLY A 20 -0.61 -5.02 -6.20
CA GLY A 20 -0.29 -6.42 -5.99
C GLY A 20 1.06 -6.83 -6.58
N LEU A 21 1.37 -8.13 -6.52
CA LEU A 21 2.60 -8.69 -7.06
C LEU A 21 2.35 -10.08 -7.64
N VAL A 22 2.88 -10.31 -8.84
CA VAL A 22 2.84 -11.63 -9.48
C VAL A 22 3.96 -12.48 -8.92
N LEU A 23 3.61 -13.55 -8.21
CA LEU A 23 4.55 -14.45 -7.56
C LEU A 23 4.26 -15.91 -7.94
N ALA A 24 5.19 -16.81 -7.63
CA ALA A 24 5.04 -18.22 -7.96
C ALA A 24 3.97 -18.90 -7.09
N ASP A 25 3.96 -18.60 -5.79
CA ASP A 25 3.13 -19.25 -4.78
C ASP A 25 2.99 -18.37 -3.51
N LEU A 26 2.15 -18.83 -2.58
CA LEU A 26 1.90 -18.18 -1.30
C LEU A 26 3.15 -18.13 -0.40
N GLU A 27 4.03 -19.13 -0.49
CA GLU A 27 5.28 -19.14 0.30
C GLU A 27 6.21 -18.00 -0.14
N THR A 28 6.33 -17.79 -1.45
CA THR A 28 7.07 -16.66 -2.03
C THR A 28 6.43 -15.33 -1.62
N ALA A 29 5.10 -15.24 -1.61
CA ALA A 29 4.39 -14.07 -1.12
C ALA A 29 4.68 -13.79 0.35
N TYR A 30 4.65 -14.82 1.20
CA TYR A 30 5.01 -14.71 2.60
C TYR A 30 6.45 -14.22 2.81
N LEU A 31 7.42 -14.81 2.10
CA LEU A 31 8.82 -14.39 2.18
C LEU A 31 8.99 -12.93 1.76
N GLN A 32 8.24 -12.48 0.76
CA GLN A 32 8.27 -11.10 0.30
C GLN A 32 7.70 -10.14 1.34
N ALA A 33 6.51 -10.43 1.91
CA ALA A 33 5.94 -9.65 3.01
C ALA A 33 6.94 -9.52 4.17
N CYS A 34 7.56 -10.65 4.54
CA CYS A 34 8.53 -10.70 5.63
C CYS A 34 9.79 -9.89 5.36
N ALA A 35 10.24 -9.83 4.11
CA ALA A 35 11.39 -9.02 3.71
C ALA A 35 11.06 -7.51 3.74
N SER A 36 9.81 -7.12 3.53
CA SER A 36 9.38 -5.72 3.52
C SER A 36 9.05 -5.15 4.91
N ILE A 37 8.72 -5.99 5.89
CA ILE A 37 8.36 -5.56 7.26
C ILE A 37 9.40 -4.64 7.91
N PRO A 38 10.71 -4.92 7.89
CA PRO A 38 11.73 -4.06 8.51
C PRO A 38 11.71 -2.62 7.99
N ASP A 39 11.59 -2.44 6.68
CA ASP A 39 11.63 -1.12 6.04
C ASP A 39 10.38 -0.30 6.40
N MET A 40 9.19 -0.92 6.33
CA MET A 40 7.95 -0.26 6.78
C MET A 40 7.95 0.02 8.28
N ALA A 41 8.50 -0.90 9.08
CA ALA A 41 8.60 -0.68 10.52
C ALA A 41 9.51 0.53 10.83
N ALA A 42 10.62 0.67 10.11
CA ALA A 42 11.49 1.83 10.26
C ALA A 42 10.79 3.15 9.87
N GLU A 43 10.00 3.14 8.80
CA GLU A 43 9.19 4.30 8.37
C GLU A 43 8.08 4.67 9.37
N LEU A 44 7.37 3.68 9.91
CA LEU A 44 6.37 3.87 10.97
C LEU A 44 7.02 4.44 12.23
N MET A 45 8.15 3.88 12.65
CA MET A 45 8.89 4.40 13.80
C MET A 45 9.40 5.83 13.58
N HIS A 46 9.84 6.16 12.37
CA HIS A 46 10.30 7.51 12.02
C HIS A 46 9.15 8.54 12.08
N THR A 47 7.94 8.14 11.72
CA THR A 47 6.73 8.98 11.77
C THR A 47 6.05 9.01 13.14
N GLY A 48 6.63 8.33 14.15
CA GLY A 48 6.12 8.32 15.53
C GLY A 48 5.07 7.23 15.81
N HIS A 49 4.82 6.34 14.87
CA HIS A 49 3.90 5.21 15.03
C HIS A 49 4.62 3.95 15.54
N SER A 50 3.93 3.17 16.37
CA SER A 50 4.42 1.84 16.74
C SER A 50 4.10 0.87 15.60
N PRO A 51 5.08 0.09 15.10
CA PRO A 51 4.83 -0.94 14.09
C PRO A 51 4.24 -2.23 14.66
N MET A 52 4.18 -2.39 15.98
CA MET A 52 3.71 -3.62 16.64
C MET A 52 2.25 -4.02 16.37
N PRO A 53 1.27 -3.08 16.29
CA PRO A 53 -0.11 -3.42 15.96
C PRO A 53 -0.37 -3.56 14.45
N TYR A 54 0.65 -3.43 13.60
CA TYR A 54 0.49 -3.56 12.15
C TYR A 54 0.68 -5.01 11.70
N SER A 55 -0.06 -5.41 10.67
CA SER A 55 0.11 -6.71 10.00
C SER A 55 -0.07 -6.58 8.50
N PHE A 56 0.53 -7.49 7.75
CA PHE A 56 0.25 -7.66 6.34
C PHE A 56 -0.83 -8.69 6.13
N VAL A 57 -1.82 -8.38 5.31
CA VAL A 57 -2.85 -9.32 4.86
C VAL A 57 -2.55 -9.66 3.40
N ILE A 58 -2.13 -10.90 3.17
CA ILE A 58 -1.89 -11.45 1.85
C ILE A 58 -3.22 -11.97 1.31
N ALA A 59 -3.69 -11.40 0.22
CA ALA A 59 -4.91 -11.82 -0.47
C ALA A 59 -4.62 -12.29 -1.89
N ASP A 60 -5.52 -13.10 -2.45
CA ASP A 60 -5.47 -13.55 -3.83
C ASP A 60 -6.18 -12.59 -4.80
N ALA A 61 -6.23 -12.95 -6.08
CA ALA A 61 -6.89 -12.17 -7.12
C ALA A 61 -8.41 -12.02 -6.95
N ALA A 62 -9.05 -12.90 -6.17
CA ALA A 62 -10.47 -12.80 -5.82
C ALA A 62 -10.72 -11.92 -4.59
N GLY A 63 -9.65 -11.42 -3.94
CA GLY A 63 -9.72 -10.69 -2.69
C GLY A 63 -9.89 -11.60 -1.47
N GLU A 64 -9.73 -12.91 -1.62
CA GLU A 64 -9.76 -13.82 -0.48
C GLU A 64 -8.46 -13.70 0.31
N THR A 65 -8.59 -13.52 1.62
CA THR A 65 -7.43 -13.49 2.52
C THR A 65 -6.85 -14.89 2.64
N LEU A 66 -5.61 -15.04 2.17
CA LEU A 66 -4.86 -16.29 2.27
C LEU A 66 -4.05 -16.37 3.57
N MET A 67 -3.50 -15.24 4.03
CA MET A 67 -2.62 -15.21 5.19
C MET A 67 -2.53 -13.82 5.82
N GLU A 68 -2.35 -13.78 7.14
CA GLU A 68 -1.98 -12.56 7.87
C GLU A 68 -0.59 -12.72 8.50
N VAL A 69 0.25 -11.70 8.36
CA VAL A 69 1.65 -11.67 8.81
C VAL A 69 1.86 -10.48 9.75
N PRO A 70 1.80 -10.68 11.08
CA PRO A 70 2.02 -9.63 12.05
C PRO A 70 3.46 -9.11 12.03
N PHE A 71 3.64 -7.79 12.10
CA PHE A 71 4.97 -7.18 12.17
C PHE A 71 5.70 -7.60 13.44
N GLY A 72 4.97 -7.72 14.55
CA GLY A 72 5.50 -8.14 15.84
C GLY A 72 6.22 -9.49 15.83
N GLU A 73 5.82 -10.44 14.97
CA GLU A 73 6.51 -11.73 14.86
C GLU A 73 7.91 -11.58 14.26
N ARG A 74 8.08 -10.66 13.31
CA ARG A 74 9.37 -10.43 12.65
C ARG A 74 10.27 -9.50 13.45
N LEU A 75 9.72 -8.45 14.05
CA LEU A 75 10.50 -7.44 14.77
C LEU A 75 11.02 -7.91 16.13
N ARG A 76 10.38 -8.92 16.75
CA ARG A 76 10.89 -9.53 18.00
C ARG A 76 12.20 -10.30 17.81
N ASN A 77 12.67 -10.51 16.56
CA ASN A 77 13.93 -11.18 16.27
C ASN A 77 14.93 -10.25 15.53
N PRO A 78 15.74 -9.44 16.26
CA PRO A 78 16.57 -8.38 15.69
C PRO A 78 17.73 -8.86 14.79
N ARG A 79 17.97 -10.18 14.65
CA ARG A 79 19.11 -10.73 13.89
C ARG A 79 18.92 -10.76 12.36
N ARG A 80 17.78 -10.32 11.81
CA ARG A 80 17.41 -10.49 10.38
C ARG A 80 17.25 -9.20 9.56
N LEU A 81 17.51 -8.02 10.13
CA LEU A 81 17.17 -6.70 9.56
C LEU A 81 18.07 -6.20 8.39
N ALA A 82 18.77 -7.07 7.66
CA ALA A 82 19.80 -6.63 6.72
C ALA A 82 19.60 -7.16 5.29
N ARG A 83 18.64 -6.62 4.53
CA ARG A 83 18.67 -6.47 3.06
C ARG A 83 17.76 -5.32 2.61
N PRO A 84 18.23 -4.35 1.80
CA PRO A 84 17.37 -3.32 1.22
C PRO A 84 16.56 -3.92 0.08
N ASN A 85 15.24 -3.72 0.06
CA ASN A 85 14.39 -4.17 -1.05
C ASN A 85 13.54 -3.05 -1.65
N GLN A 86 13.35 -3.12 -2.98
CA GLN A 86 12.98 -2.01 -3.87
C GLN A 86 11.52 -1.50 -3.74
N HIS A 87 10.72 -2.06 -2.82
CA HIS A 87 9.27 -1.86 -2.76
C HIS A 87 8.82 -0.59 -2.04
N ALA A 88 9.58 -0.08 -1.07
CA ALA A 88 9.29 1.20 -0.41
C ALA A 88 9.33 2.39 -1.40
N ARG A 89 10.12 2.26 -2.48
CA ARG A 89 10.21 3.29 -3.52
C ARG A 89 8.97 3.32 -4.42
N ALA A 90 8.40 2.16 -4.73
CA ALA A 90 7.23 2.04 -5.60
C ALA A 90 5.94 2.60 -4.95
N ARG A 91 5.71 2.34 -3.65
CA ARG A 91 4.55 2.87 -2.91
C ARG A 91 4.59 4.38 -2.70
N ARG A 92 5.78 4.98 -2.53
CA ARG A 92 5.90 6.46 -2.48
C ARG A 92 5.53 7.10 -3.82
N LEU A 93 6.01 6.51 -4.92
CA LEU A 93 5.69 6.98 -6.27
C LEU A 93 4.19 6.86 -6.60
N SER A 94 3.48 5.84 -6.10
CA SER A 94 2.03 5.72 -6.34
C SER A 94 1.19 6.72 -5.53
N SER A 95 1.56 7.00 -4.27
CA SER A 95 0.87 8.02 -3.46
C SER A 95 1.01 9.44 -4.04
N GLU A 96 2.19 9.80 -4.55
CA GLU A 96 2.44 11.10 -5.18
C GLU A 96 1.69 11.23 -6.54
N ILE A 97 1.55 10.15 -7.29
CA ILE A 97 0.80 10.14 -8.56
C ILE A 97 -0.72 10.20 -8.30
N ALA A 98 -1.22 9.53 -7.27
CA ALA A 98 -2.64 9.56 -6.90
C ALA A 98 -3.09 10.97 -6.47
N GLU A 99 -2.28 11.68 -5.68
CA GLU A 99 -2.55 13.09 -5.34
C GLU A 99 -2.55 14.00 -6.58
N ALA A 100 -1.62 13.79 -7.52
CA ALA A 100 -1.55 14.57 -8.76
C ALA A 100 -2.77 14.35 -9.67
N ILE A 101 -3.34 13.14 -9.70
CA ILE A 101 -4.55 12.81 -10.49
C ILE A 101 -5.80 13.40 -9.83
N GLY A 102 -5.87 13.45 -8.50
CA GLY A 102 -6.95 14.11 -7.76
C GLY A 102 -7.04 15.60 -8.09
N ALA A 103 -5.93 16.31 -8.00
CA ALA A 103 -5.86 17.75 -8.29
C ALA A 103 -6.18 18.09 -9.77
N ALA A 104 -5.77 17.21 -10.70
CA ALA A 104 -6.09 17.39 -12.12
C ALA A 104 -7.59 17.22 -12.43
N ARG A 105 -8.30 16.36 -11.69
CA ARG A 105 -9.74 16.14 -11.88
C ARG A 105 -10.59 17.32 -11.39
N GLU A 106 -10.24 17.93 -10.26
CA GLU A 106 -10.95 19.11 -9.75
C GLU A 106 -10.87 20.29 -10.72
N THR A 107 -9.70 20.50 -11.34
CA THR A 107 -9.48 21.59 -12.31
C THR A 107 -10.33 21.40 -13.59
N LEU A 108 -10.46 20.15 -14.06
CA LEU A 108 -11.29 19.83 -15.22
C LEU A 108 -12.79 19.89 -14.91
N GLN A 109 -13.21 19.64 -13.67
CA GLN A 109 -14.60 19.74 -13.27
C GLN A 109 -15.04 21.21 -13.17
N HIS A 110 -14.20 22.06 -12.57
CA HIS A 110 -14.48 23.49 -12.44
C HIS A 110 -14.58 24.19 -13.81
N SER A 111 -13.70 23.85 -14.76
CA SER A 111 -13.78 24.40 -16.14
C SER A 111 -15.05 23.97 -16.89
N ARG A 112 -15.56 22.75 -16.65
CA ARG A 112 -16.83 22.28 -17.25
C ARG A 112 -18.05 22.99 -16.68
N GLU A 113 -18.04 23.37 -15.40
CA GLU A 113 -19.14 24.12 -14.78
C GLU A 113 -19.23 25.56 -15.28
N ILE A 114 -18.08 26.22 -15.47
CA ILE A 114 -18.03 27.57 -16.05
C ILE A 114 -18.56 27.57 -17.49
N LEU A 115 -18.17 26.58 -18.30
CA LEU A 115 -18.65 26.44 -19.67
C LEU A 115 -20.15 26.07 -19.74
N ALA A 116 -20.66 25.29 -18.78
CA ALA A 116 -22.08 24.95 -18.70
C ALA A 116 -22.94 26.18 -18.34
N ARG A 117 -22.39 27.10 -17.53
CA ARG A 117 -23.08 28.35 -17.16
C ARG A 117 -23.05 29.38 -18.29
N ALA A 118 -21.95 29.49 -19.02
CA ALA A 118 -21.85 30.36 -20.21
C ALA A 118 -22.78 29.92 -21.37
N ARG A 119 -23.27 28.68 -21.37
CA ARG A 119 -24.24 28.16 -22.36
C ARG A 119 -25.71 28.37 -21.97
N ARG A 120 -25.97 28.99 -20.81
CA ARG A 120 -27.30 29.32 -20.27
C ARG A 120 -27.46 30.82 -20.00
N GLU A 121 -26.98 31.67 -20.89
CA GLU A 121 -27.52 33.03 -20.99
C GLU A 121 -28.17 33.20 -22.36
N PRO A 122 -29.45 33.66 -22.42
CA PRO A 122 -30.24 33.76 -23.64
C PRO A 122 -29.82 34.92 -24.55
#